data_AF-A0A6I2ZET7-F1
#
_entry.id   AF-A0A6I2ZET7-F1
#
_cell.length_a   1.000
_cell.length_b   1.000
_cell.length_c   1.000
_cell.angle_alpha   90.00
_cell.angle_beta   90.00
_cell.angle_gamma   90.00
#
_symmetry.space_group_name_H-M   'P 1'
#
loop_
_entity.id
_entity.type
_entity.pdbx_description
1 polymer ?
#
loop_
_entity_poly.entity_id
_entity_poly.type
_entity_poly.pdbx_seq_one_letter_code
_entity_poly.pdbx_strand_id
1 'polypeptide(L)'
;MKIRELAAARAGDKGSTLDITLVAFNQQAYDTLVEALTEEYVGQLMRRSVPGPVTRHLVPGLLAIKYVMPEALEGGIYASVRAGIHWQKAAIWLLLDEEVPQ
;
A
#
# COMPACT_ATOMS: atom_id res chain seq x y z
N MET A 1 -15.39 2.75 9.27
CA MET A 1 -15.53 2.24 7.90
C MET A 1 -14.17 1.72 7.50
N LYS A 2 -14.10 0.47 7.05
CA LYS A 2 -12.81 -0.13 6.69
C LYS A 2 -12.42 0.23 5.27
N ILE A 3 -11.12 0.32 5.02
CA ILE A 3 -10.61 0.69 3.69
C ILE A 3 -11.06 -0.30 2.60
N ARG A 4 -11.21 -1.60 2.92
CA ARG A 4 -11.76 -2.61 1.98
C ARG A 4 -13.20 -2.36 1.52
N GLU A 5 -13.94 -1.54 2.25
CA GLU A 5 -15.31 -1.16 1.88
C GLU A 5 -15.30 -0.03 0.84
N LEU A 6 -14.16 0.65 0.69
CA LEU A 6 -13.97 1.81 -0.17
C LEU A 6 -13.13 1.51 -1.42
N ALA A 7 -12.25 0.50 -1.37
CA ALA A 7 -11.31 0.21 -2.44
C ALA A 7 -10.94 -1.28 -2.56
N ALA A 8 -10.56 -1.68 -3.77
CA ALA A 8 -9.77 -2.88 -4.01
C ALA A 8 -8.27 -2.56 -3.96
N ALA A 9 -7.45 -3.53 -3.58
CA ALA A 9 -5.99 -3.37 -3.52
C ALA A 9 -5.26 -4.38 -4.38
N ARG A 10 -4.10 -3.98 -4.91
CA ARG A 10 -3.14 -4.87 -5.57
C ARG A 10 -1.73 -4.56 -5.10
N ALA A 11 -0.95 -5.61 -4.80
CA ALA A 11 0.47 -5.50 -4.57
C ALA A 11 1.27 -5.94 -5.80
N GLY A 12 2.27 -5.14 -6.15
CA GLY A 12 3.30 -5.41 -7.14
C GLY A 12 4.68 -5.37 -6.49
N ASP A 13 5.68 -5.84 -7.23
CA ASP A 13 7.06 -5.75 -6.81
C ASP A 13 7.97 -5.69 -8.04
N LYS A 14 9.11 -5.05 -7.89
CA LYS A 14 10.15 -4.98 -8.91
C LYS A 14 11.52 -4.92 -8.23
N GLY A 15 12.26 -6.02 -8.30
CA GLY A 15 13.52 -6.14 -7.56
C GLY A 15 13.26 -6.03 -6.06
N SER A 16 13.94 -5.10 -5.39
CA SER A 16 13.77 -4.84 -3.96
C SER A 16 12.59 -3.92 -3.61
N THR A 17 11.89 -3.39 -4.61
CA THR A 17 10.79 -2.43 -4.42
C THR A 17 9.45 -3.14 -4.30
N LEU A 18 8.65 -2.75 -3.31
CA LEU A 18 7.24 -3.10 -3.19
C LEU A 18 6.39 -1.93 -3.66
N ASP A 19 5.33 -2.21 -4.42
CA ASP A 19 4.28 -1.23 -4.68
C ASP A 19 2.90 -1.75 -4.29
N ILE A 20 2.08 -0.88 -3.71
CA ILE A 20 0.68 -1.18 -3.40
C ILE A 20 -0.18 -0.13 -4.05
N THR A 21 -1.19 -0.56 -4.81
CA THR A 21 -2.16 0.33 -5.43
C THR A 21 -3.54 0.06 -4.85
N LEU A 22 -4.19 1.09 -4.35
CA LEU A 22 -5.61 1.11 -4.01
C LEU A 22 -6.37 1.69 -5.19
N VAL A 23 -7.50 1.08 -5.55
CA VAL A 23 -8.44 1.58 -6.55
C VAL A 23 -9.79 1.71 -5.88
N ALA A 24 -10.24 2.96 -5.70
CA ALA A 24 -11.48 3.27 -5.03
C ALA A 24 -12.70 2.89 -5.89
N PHE A 25 -13.80 2.51 -5.26
CA PHE A 25 -15.02 2.10 -5.96
C PHE A 25 -15.79 3.26 -6.59
N ASN A 26 -15.60 4.48 -6.10
CA ASN A 26 -16.23 5.69 -6.61
C ASN A 26 -15.44 6.95 -6.19
N GLN A 27 -15.85 8.12 -6.69
CA GLN A 27 -15.17 9.39 -6.44
C GLN A 27 -15.17 9.77 -4.95
N GLN A 28 -16.29 9.59 -4.24
CA GLN A 28 -16.37 9.92 -2.82
C GLN A 28 -15.41 9.08 -1.98
N ALA A 29 -15.33 7.77 -2.27
CA ALA A 29 -14.38 6.86 -1.67
C ALA A 29 -12.93 7.29 -1.96
N TYR A 30 -12.64 7.70 -3.20
CA TYR A 30 -11.33 8.20 -3.59
C TYR A 30 -10.94 9.45 -2.78
N ASP A 31 -11.82 10.44 -2.70
CA ASP A 31 -11.55 11.70 -1.99
C ASP A 31 -11.25 11.44 -0.50
N THR A 32 -12.06 10.60 0.15
CA THR A 32 -11.83 10.15 1.54
C THR A 32 -10.47 9.45 1.69
N LEU A 33 -10.11 8.55 0.77
CA LEU A 33 -8.83 7.83 0.85
C LEU A 33 -7.63 8.74 0.60
N VAL A 34 -7.75 9.74 -0.28
CA VAL A 34 -6.67 10.71 -0.55
C VAL A 34 -6.38 11.58 0.66
N GLU A 35 -7.42 12.00 1.37
CA GLU A 35 -7.28 12.80 2.60
C GLU A 35 -6.67 11.96 3.72
N ALA A 36 -7.21 10.76 3.95
CA ALA A 36 -6.84 9.96 5.12
C ALA A 36 -5.52 9.19 4.97
N LEU A 37 -5.17 8.74 3.76
CA LEU A 37 -3.99 7.89 3.53
C LEU A 37 -2.82 8.72 2.99
N THR A 38 -2.17 9.48 3.87
CA THR A 38 -0.96 10.23 3.53
C THR A 38 0.28 9.34 3.49
N GLU A 39 1.38 9.85 2.93
CA GLU A 39 2.68 9.15 2.94
C GLU A 39 3.13 8.83 4.36
N GLU A 40 2.92 9.78 5.29
CA GLU A 40 3.29 9.64 6.69
C GLU A 40 2.45 8.56 7.39
N TYR A 41 1.14 8.56 7.18
CA TYR A 41 0.24 7.58 7.78
C TYR A 41 0.56 6.16 7.28
N VAL A 42 0.66 5.99 5.95
CA VAL A 42 1.00 4.69 5.36
C VAL A 42 2.42 4.26 5.76
N GLY A 43 3.37 5.20 5.86
CA GLY A 43 4.71 4.94 6.36
C GLY A 43 4.72 4.41 7.79
N GLN A 44 3.93 4.98 8.69
CA GLN A 44 3.83 4.50 10.07
C GLN A 44 3.25 3.09 10.14
N LEU A 45 2.17 2.84 9.39
CA LEU A 45 1.51 1.54 9.30
C LEU A 45 2.44 0.46 8.74
N MET A 46 3.20 0.81 7.71
CA MET A 46 4.09 -0.11 7.01
C MET A 46 5.44 -0.30 7.69
N ARG A 47 5.85 0.57 8.64
CA ARG A 47 7.20 0.62 9.21
C ARG A 47 7.75 -0.71 9.73
N ARG A 48 6.90 -1.57 10.29
CA ARG A 48 7.30 -2.91 10.78
C ARG A 48 7.65 -3.86 9.63
N SER A 49 7.00 -3.69 8.50
CA SER A 49 7.14 -4.52 7.31
C SER A 49 8.09 -3.90 6.29
N VAL A 50 8.18 -2.58 6.21
CA VAL A 50 8.95 -1.85 5.20
C VAL A 50 9.60 -0.65 5.88
N PRO A 51 10.90 -0.70 6.18
CA PRO A 51 11.59 0.37 6.91
C PRO A 51 11.96 1.55 5.99
N GLY A 52 11.92 1.35 4.67
CA GLY A 52 12.23 2.37 3.67
C GLY A 52 11.14 3.45 3.53
N PRO A 53 11.41 4.50 2.74
CA PRO A 53 10.45 5.57 2.50
C PRO A 53 9.21 5.06 1.75
N VAL A 54 8.07 5.69 2.04
CA VAL A 54 6.83 5.52 1.27
C VAL A 54 6.65 6.74 0.39
N THR A 55 6.53 6.53 -0.92
CA THR A 55 6.17 7.59 -1.88
C THR A 55 4.76 7.34 -2.41
N ARG A 56 3.90 8.36 -2.39
CA ARG A 56 2.50 8.33 -2.82
C ARG A 56 2.34 9.02 -4.15
N HIS A 57 1.68 8.32 -5.06
CA HIS A 57 1.29 8.82 -6.38
C HIS A 57 -0.23 8.75 -6.49
N LEU A 58 -0.85 9.92 -6.66
CA LEU A 58 -2.28 10.03 -6.94
C LEU A 58 -2.50 9.85 -8.44
N VAL A 59 -3.50 9.04 -8.81
CA VAL A 59 -3.92 8.82 -10.19
C VAL A 59 -5.44 9.06 -10.28
N PRO A 60 -5.88 10.33 -10.23
CA PRO A 60 -7.31 10.66 -10.11
C PRO A 60 -8.15 10.10 -11.25
N GLY A 61 -7.61 10.06 -12.47
CA GLY A 61 -8.32 9.52 -13.64
C GLY A 61 -8.66 8.03 -13.55
N LEU A 62 -8.05 7.29 -12.62
CA LEU A 62 -8.35 5.88 -12.32
C LEU A 62 -8.92 5.69 -10.92
N LEU A 63 -9.19 6.77 -10.18
CA LEU A 63 -9.56 6.73 -8.76
C LEU A 63 -8.58 5.90 -7.94
N ALA A 64 -7.28 6.01 -8.26
CA ALA A 64 -6.25 5.15 -7.72
C ALA A 64 -5.18 5.91 -6.94
N ILE A 65 -4.70 5.29 -5.87
CA ILE A 65 -3.59 5.76 -5.05
C ILE A 65 -2.52 4.67 -5.07
N LYS A 66 -1.33 5.02 -5.55
CA LYS A 66 -0.19 4.09 -5.61
C LYS A 66 0.88 4.49 -4.60
N TYR A 67 1.31 3.53 -3.81
CA TYR A 67 2.45 3.64 -2.92
C TYR A 67 3.61 2.86 -3.51
N VAL A 68 4.79 3.48 -3.52
CA VAL A 68 6.05 2.85 -3.92
C VAL A 68 6.98 2.90 -2.72
N MET A 69 7.54 1.74 -2.40
CA MET A 69 8.39 1.54 -1.23
C MET A 69 9.66 0.82 -1.64
N PRO A 70 10.75 1.57 -1.90
CA PRO A 70 12.06 1.00 -2.20
C PRO A 70 12.60 0.18 -1.02
N GLU A 71 13.48 -0.78 -1.32
CA GLU A 71 14.20 -1.58 -0.32
C GLU A 71 13.30 -2.36 0.67
N ALA A 72 12.03 -2.57 0.30
CA ALA A 72 11.07 -3.36 1.06
C ALA A 72 11.39 -4.86 1.07
N LEU A 73 12.13 -5.33 0.06
CA LEU A 73 12.48 -6.72 -0.15
C LEU A 73 14.02 -6.81 -0.24
N GLU A 74 14.69 -7.23 0.82
CA GLU A 74 16.15 -7.39 0.87
C GLU A 74 16.65 -8.24 -0.31
N GLY A 75 17.23 -7.61 -1.34
CA GLY A 75 17.67 -8.28 -2.57
C GLY A 75 16.55 -8.80 -3.48
N GLY A 76 15.28 -8.51 -3.18
CA GLY A 76 14.09 -8.94 -3.91
C GLY A 76 13.44 -10.22 -3.37
N ILE A 77 12.32 -10.62 -3.98
CA ILE A 77 11.50 -11.76 -3.51
C ILE A 77 12.32 -13.01 -3.20
N TYR A 78 13.18 -13.41 -4.14
CA TYR A 78 13.91 -14.67 -4.06
C TYR A 78 15.13 -14.63 -3.13
N ALA A 79 15.51 -13.44 -2.66
CA ALA A 79 16.62 -13.23 -1.73
C ALA A 79 16.16 -12.80 -0.32
N SER A 80 14.87 -12.49 -0.15
CA SER A 80 14.28 -12.09 1.12
C SER A 80 14.29 -13.25 2.13
N VAL A 81 14.84 -13.01 3.33
CA VAL A 81 14.84 -13.96 4.45
C VAL A 81 13.49 -14.10 5.17
N ARG A 82 12.46 -13.34 4.75
CA ARG A 82 11.12 -13.44 5.31
C ARG A 82 10.44 -14.75 4.93
N ALA A 83 9.79 -15.36 5.92
CA ALA A 83 8.96 -16.54 5.72
C ALA A 83 7.81 -16.22 4.74
N GLY A 84 7.72 -17.01 3.67
CA GLY A 84 6.73 -16.84 2.61
C GLY A 84 7.26 -16.02 1.43
N ILE A 85 7.53 -16.71 0.32
CA ILE A 85 8.08 -16.13 -0.92
C ILE A 85 7.20 -14.98 -1.48
N HIS A 86 5.91 -14.94 -1.14
CA HIS A 86 4.98 -13.91 -1.63
C HIS A 86 4.32 -13.07 -0.53
N TRP A 87 4.97 -12.89 0.62
CA TRP A 87 4.41 -12.13 1.75
C TRP A 87 3.95 -10.71 1.37
N GLN A 88 4.60 -10.09 0.38
CA GLN A 88 4.25 -8.77 -0.14
C GLN A 88 2.83 -8.70 -0.72
N LYS A 89 2.27 -9.84 -1.17
CA LYS A 89 0.87 -9.91 -1.58
C LYS A 89 -0.08 -9.80 -0.38
N ALA A 90 0.31 -10.34 0.77
CA ALA A 90 -0.44 -10.21 2.00
C ALA A 90 -0.34 -8.79 2.60
N ALA A 91 0.70 -8.02 2.26
CA ALA A 91 0.89 -6.67 2.76
C ALA A 91 -0.26 -5.71 2.39
N ILE A 92 -1.04 -6.00 1.35
CA ILE A 92 -2.26 -5.22 1.04
C ILE A 92 -3.27 -5.23 2.19
N TRP A 93 -3.32 -6.31 2.98
CA TRP A 93 -4.24 -6.43 4.10
C TRP A 93 -3.91 -5.50 5.26
N LEU A 94 -2.65 -5.08 5.37
CA LEU A 94 -2.25 -4.04 6.33
C LEU A 94 -2.97 -2.72 6.05
N LEU A 95 -3.34 -2.44 4.79
CA LEU A 95 -4.17 -1.29 4.45
C LEU A 95 -5.67 -1.65 4.47
N LEU A 96 -6.05 -2.76 3.85
CA LEU A 96 -7.47 -3.09 3.67
C LEU A 96 -8.24 -3.39 4.96
N ASP A 97 -7.56 -3.88 6.00
CA ASP A 97 -8.21 -4.19 7.29
C ASP A 97 -8.25 -3.01 8.27
N GLU A 98 -7.58 -1.91 7.96
CA GLU A 98 -7.58 -0.71 8.80
C GLU A 98 -8.89 0.08 8.64
N GLU A 99 -9.25 0.76 9.73
CA GLU A 99 -10.29 1.78 9.70
C GLU A 99 -9.77 3.04 9.02
N VAL A 100 -10.62 3.71 8.25
CA VAL A 100 -10.28 5.00 7.67
C VAL A 100 -9.96 5.99 8.81
N PRO A 101 -8.75 6.59 8.83
CA PRO A 101 -8.40 7.63 9.79
C PRO A 101 -9.40 8.80 9.74
N GLN A 102 -9.77 9.31 10.91
CA GLN A 102 -10.58 10.53 11.05
C GLN A 102 -9.72 11.79 10.88
#